data_AF-A0AA42THL1-F1
#
_entry.id   AF-A0AA42THL1-F1
#
_cell.length_a   1.000
_cell.length_b   1.000
_cell.length_c   1.000
_cell.angle_alpha   90.00
_cell.angle_beta   90.00
_cell.angle_gamma   90.00
#
_symmetry.space_group_name_H-M   'P 1'
#
loop_
_entity.id
_entity.type
_entity.pdbx_description
1 polymer ?
#
loop_
_entity_poly.entity_id
_entity_poly.type
_entity_poly.pdbx_seq_one_letter_code
_entity_poly.pdbx_strand_id
1 'polypeptide(L)'
;MSLKRKLGLAAALAFSSQVMADDPLKVGFVYVGPIGDHGWSYQHDQGRLAVEKHFGDAVQTTYVENVNEGADAERTIRRLAQAGNDLIFTTSFGFMNPTARVAADYPDKTFMHATGYKQADNLGTYLSVTYEGRYVTGTAAGLVTESDTIGYIASFPIPEVIRDINATYLGAKSVNPDVQMKIVWVNTWFDPAKEADAANTLMDQGVDVIVQHTDSPAPLLAAKKRDKWGVGQASDMSHFAPEAHLLSVVNDW
;
A
#
# COMPACT_ATOMS: atom_id res chain seq x y z
N MET A 1 -83.93 -26.67 21.58
CA MET A 1 -83.30 -25.34 21.67
C MET A 1 -82.34 -25.35 22.85
N SER A 2 -81.05 -25.60 22.64
CA SER A 2 -79.95 -25.19 23.55
C SER A 2 -78.59 -25.59 22.94
N LEU A 3 -77.66 -24.64 23.01
CA LEU A 3 -76.35 -24.52 22.39
C LEU A 3 -75.35 -25.63 22.80
N LYS A 4 -74.65 -26.22 21.82
CA LYS A 4 -73.33 -26.84 22.04
C LYS A 4 -72.24 -25.89 21.53
N ARG A 5 -71.46 -25.29 22.44
CA ARG A 5 -70.24 -24.53 22.16
C ARG A 5 -69.23 -25.46 21.47
N LYS A 6 -68.81 -25.11 20.24
CA LYS A 6 -67.59 -25.64 19.63
C LYS A 6 -66.46 -24.66 19.95
N LEU A 7 -65.49 -25.12 20.73
CA LEU A 7 -64.23 -24.43 20.98
C LEU A 7 -63.38 -24.58 19.72
N GLY A 8 -63.20 -23.50 18.95
CA GLY A 8 -62.29 -23.46 17.82
C GLY A 8 -60.88 -23.18 18.32
N LEU A 9 -59.99 -24.17 18.23
CA LEU A 9 -58.57 -24.00 18.50
C LEU A 9 -57.94 -23.29 17.29
N ALA A 10 -57.69 -22.00 17.39
CA ALA A 10 -56.91 -21.26 16.40
C ALA A 10 -55.42 -21.53 16.64
N ALA A 11 -54.81 -22.36 15.79
CA ALA A 11 -53.36 -22.53 15.75
C ALA A 11 -52.75 -21.29 15.08
N ALA A 12 -52.14 -20.41 15.88
CA ALA A 12 -51.32 -19.32 15.37
C ALA A 12 -50.00 -19.91 14.86
N LEU A 13 -49.85 -20.03 13.55
CA LEU A 13 -48.56 -20.28 12.90
C LEU A 13 -47.69 -19.04 13.09
N ALA A 14 -46.81 -19.07 14.09
CA ALA A 14 -45.73 -18.12 14.20
C ALA A 14 -44.72 -18.42 13.07
N PHE A 15 -44.81 -17.68 11.97
CA PHE A 15 -43.72 -17.57 11.02
C PHE A 15 -42.59 -16.79 11.71
N SER A 16 -41.66 -17.50 12.33
CA SER A 16 -40.36 -16.95 12.66
C SER A 16 -39.66 -16.65 11.33
N SER A 17 -39.64 -15.39 10.93
CA SER A 17 -38.69 -14.90 9.94
C SER A 17 -37.29 -15.10 10.51
N GLN A 18 -36.64 -16.22 10.16
CA GLN A 18 -35.20 -16.31 10.25
C GLN A 18 -34.68 -15.23 9.30
N VAL A 19 -34.20 -14.13 9.87
CA VAL A 19 -33.31 -13.20 9.16
C VAL A 19 -32.11 -14.05 8.78
N MET A 20 -32.04 -14.48 7.52
CA MET A 20 -30.81 -15.00 6.97
C MET A 20 -29.86 -13.81 6.93
N ALA A 21 -28.88 -13.80 7.84
CA ALA A 21 -27.73 -12.92 7.67
C ALA A 21 -27.05 -13.35 6.36
N ASP A 22 -26.82 -12.39 5.45
CA ASP A 22 -26.03 -12.66 4.26
C ASP A 22 -24.64 -13.17 4.68
N ASP A 23 -24.09 -14.13 3.94
CA ASP A 23 -22.74 -14.60 4.19
C ASP A 23 -21.75 -13.42 4.10
N PRO A 24 -20.71 -13.37 4.96
CA PRO A 24 -19.74 -12.28 4.96
C PRO A 24 -19.03 -12.17 3.61
N LEU A 25 -18.83 -10.94 3.13
CA LEU A 25 -18.05 -10.69 1.93
C LEU A 25 -16.59 -11.12 2.18
N LYS A 26 -16.09 -12.06 1.38
CA LYS A 26 -14.70 -12.54 1.49
C LYS A 26 -13.77 -11.66 0.68
N VAL A 27 -12.78 -11.06 1.35
CA VAL A 27 -11.86 -10.09 0.74
C VAL A 27 -10.41 -10.57 0.86
N GLY A 28 -9.78 -10.79 -0.30
CA GLY A 28 -8.39 -11.22 -0.39
C GLY A 28 -7.44 -10.04 -0.60
N PHE A 29 -6.26 -10.08 0.03
CA PHE A 29 -5.19 -9.10 -0.16
C PHE A 29 -3.88 -9.80 -0.53
N VAL A 30 -3.15 -9.26 -1.51
CA VAL A 30 -1.87 -9.79 -1.97
C VAL A 30 -0.82 -8.72 -1.83
N TYR A 31 0.15 -8.92 -0.92
CA TYR A 31 1.22 -7.97 -0.64
C TYR A 31 2.55 -8.43 -1.25
N VAL A 32 3.32 -7.48 -1.79
CA VAL A 32 4.65 -7.74 -2.37
C VAL A 32 5.71 -7.93 -1.29
N GLY A 33 5.58 -7.22 -0.16
CA GLY A 33 6.49 -7.32 0.99
C GLY A 33 5.81 -7.91 2.23
N PRO A 34 6.54 -7.95 3.35
CA PRO A 34 5.99 -8.30 4.65
C PRO A 34 5.31 -7.09 5.30
N ILE A 35 4.29 -7.32 6.13
CA ILE A 35 3.69 -6.35 7.06
C ILE A 35 4.77 -5.76 7.98
N GLY A 36 5.84 -6.52 8.26
CA GLY A 36 7.01 -6.05 8.99
C GLY A 36 7.89 -5.05 8.24
N ASP A 37 7.53 -4.62 7.02
CA ASP A 37 8.22 -3.53 6.33
C ASP A 37 8.01 -2.17 7.01
N HIS A 38 6.95 -2.04 7.83
CA HIS A 38 6.55 -0.81 8.51
C HIS A 38 6.34 0.39 7.57
N GLY A 39 6.13 0.13 6.28
CA GLY A 39 5.93 1.11 5.24
C GLY A 39 4.76 0.73 4.34
N TRP A 40 5.05 0.21 3.15
CA TRP A 40 4.05 -0.01 2.10
C TRP A 40 3.04 -1.11 2.42
N SER A 41 3.52 -2.34 2.65
CA SER A 41 2.67 -3.50 2.93
C SER A 41 2.03 -3.36 4.30
N TYR A 42 2.75 -2.78 5.27
CA TYR A 42 2.18 -2.40 6.57
C TYR A 42 0.95 -1.49 6.42
N GLN A 43 1.02 -0.43 5.63
CA GLN A 43 -0.10 0.49 5.47
C GLN A 43 -1.27 -0.12 4.71
N HIS A 44 -1.02 -0.96 3.70
CA HIS A 44 -2.09 -1.74 3.09
C HIS A 44 -2.78 -2.65 4.10
N ASP A 45 -2.02 -3.25 5.02
CA ASP A 45 -2.58 -4.06 6.10
C ASP A 45 -3.35 -3.21 7.13
N GLN A 46 -2.90 -1.99 7.43
CA GLN A 46 -3.69 -1.05 8.24
C GLN A 46 -5.02 -0.72 7.56
N GLY A 47 -5.05 -0.55 6.23
CA GLY A 47 -6.28 -0.41 5.45
C GLY A 47 -7.18 -1.63 5.55
N ARG A 48 -6.62 -2.85 5.43
CA ARG A 48 -7.37 -4.11 5.64
C ARG A 48 -7.97 -4.18 7.04
N LEU A 49 -7.21 -3.85 8.07
CA LEU A 49 -7.68 -3.82 9.46
C LEU A 49 -8.75 -2.75 9.68
N ALA A 50 -8.67 -1.60 8.99
CA ALA A 50 -9.70 -0.57 9.03
C ALA A 50 -11.02 -1.06 8.42
N VAL A 51 -10.96 -1.83 7.32
CA VAL A 51 -12.12 -2.52 6.72
C VAL A 51 -12.74 -3.49 7.73
N GLU A 52 -11.95 -4.36 8.36
CA GLU A 52 -12.45 -5.29 9.39
C GLU A 52 -13.10 -4.55 10.56
N LYS A 53 -12.47 -3.48 11.04
CA LYS A 53 -13.00 -2.66 12.13
C LYS A 53 -14.32 -1.97 11.76
N HIS A 54 -14.45 -1.48 10.53
CA HIS A 54 -15.63 -0.73 10.09
C HIS A 54 -16.82 -1.64 9.82
N PHE A 55 -16.60 -2.75 9.11
CA PHE A 55 -17.68 -3.62 8.65
C PHE A 55 -17.94 -4.82 9.57
N GLY A 56 -17.01 -5.16 10.47
CA GLY A 56 -17.16 -6.25 11.43
C GLY A 56 -17.48 -7.57 10.74
N ASP A 57 -18.49 -8.27 11.25
CA ASP A 57 -18.91 -9.59 10.75
C ASP A 57 -19.47 -9.59 9.32
N ALA A 58 -19.68 -8.42 8.69
CA ALA A 58 -20.09 -8.33 7.29
C ALA A 58 -18.94 -8.63 6.30
N VAL A 59 -17.69 -8.65 6.78
CA VAL A 59 -16.51 -8.95 5.96
C VAL A 59 -15.65 -10.03 6.61
N GLN A 60 -15.00 -10.83 5.78
CA GLN A 60 -13.96 -11.76 6.20
C GLN A 60 -12.73 -11.51 5.33
N THR A 61 -11.63 -11.02 5.91
CA THR A 61 -10.41 -10.76 5.14
C THR A 61 -9.43 -11.93 5.18
N THR A 62 -8.63 -12.07 4.14
CA THR A 62 -7.48 -12.97 4.07
C THR A 62 -6.35 -12.26 3.34
N TYR A 63 -5.11 -12.48 3.74
CA TYR A 63 -3.96 -11.89 3.05
C TYR A 63 -2.85 -12.91 2.79
N VAL A 64 -1.99 -12.60 1.83
CA VAL A 64 -0.73 -13.32 1.56
C VAL A 64 0.38 -12.30 1.38
N GLU A 65 1.46 -12.46 2.17
CA GLU A 65 2.63 -11.57 2.16
C GLU A 65 3.77 -12.13 1.32
N ASN A 66 4.78 -11.30 1.02
CA ASN A 66 6.01 -11.68 0.32
C ASN A 66 5.76 -12.37 -1.04
N VAL A 67 4.75 -11.91 -1.77
CA VAL A 67 4.39 -12.50 -3.07
C VAL A 67 5.23 -11.88 -4.16
N ASN A 68 6.02 -12.70 -4.85
CA ASN A 68 6.85 -12.21 -5.94
C ASN A 68 6.01 -11.87 -7.18
N GLU A 69 6.47 -10.89 -7.95
CA GLU A 69 5.84 -10.54 -9.22
C GLU A 69 5.89 -11.69 -10.25
N GLY A 70 5.03 -11.63 -11.27
CA GLY A 70 4.98 -12.65 -12.32
C GLY A 70 4.21 -13.91 -11.93
N ALA A 71 4.81 -15.08 -12.09
CA ALA A 71 4.10 -16.37 -11.97
C ALA A 71 3.64 -16.68 -10.53
N ASP A 72 4.38 -16.22 -9.53
CA ASP A 72 4.02 -16.40 -8.12
C ASP A 72 2.78 -15.58 -7.75
N ALA A 73 2.74 -14.31 -8.15
CA ALA A 73 1.57 -13.46 -8.06
C ALA A 73 0.35 -14.10 -8.75
N GLU A 74 0.48 -14.57 -10.00
CA GLU A 74 -0.65 -15.16 -10.72
C GLU A 74 -1.22 -16.38 -10.00
N ARG A 75 -0.34 -17.28 -9.54
CA ARG A 75 -0.74 -18.45 -8.75
C ARG A 75 -1.43 -18.05 -7.46
N THR A 76 -0.91 -17.06 -6.75
CA THR A 76 -1.46 -16.60 -5.46
C THR A 76 -2.82 -15.92 -5.62
N ILE A 77 -2.96 -15.01 -6.57
CA ILE A 77 -4.23 -14.35 -6.89
C ILE A 77 -5.29 -15.39 -7.28
N ARG A 78 -4.93 -16.35 -8.14
CA ARG A 78 -5.82 -17.45 -8.53
C ARG A 78 -6.24 -18.32 -7.35
N ARG A 79 -5.32 -18.64 -6.43
CA ARG A 79 -5.63 -19.39 -5.21
C ARG A 79 -6.64 -18.66 -4.34
N LEU A 80 -6.52 -17.33 -4.19
CA LEU A 80 -7.50 -16.53 -3.42
C LEU A 80 -8.88 -16.55 -4.08
N ALA A 81 -8.95 -16.42 -5.40
CA ALA A 81 -10.21 -16.53 -6.15
C ALA A 81 -10.85 -17.92 -5.97
N GLN A 82 -10.06 -19.00 -6.07
CA GLN A 82 -10.52 -20.38 -5.85
C GLN A 82 -10.98 -20.66 -4.43
N ALA A 83 -10.39 -19.96 -3.44
CA ALA A 83 -10.81 -20.04 -2.04
C ALA A 83 -12.13 -19.30 -1.76
N GLY A 84 -12.73 -18.67 -2.78
CA GLY A 84 -14.03 -18.00 -2.70
C GLY A 84 -13.94 -16.55 -2.22
N ASN A 85 -12.80 -15.87 -2.36
CA ASN A 85 -12.76 -14.42 -2.17
C ASN A 85 -13.50 -13.74 -3.32
N ASP A 86 -14.48 -12.91 -2.98
CA ASP A 86 -15.35 -12.19 -3.92
C ASP A 86 -14.73 -10.88 -4.39
N LEU A 87 -13.86 -10.30 -3.57
CA LEU A 87 -13.08 -9.10 -3.86
C LEU A 87 -11.60 -9.37 -3.56
N ILE A 88 -10.70 -9.07 -4.50
CA ILE A 88 -9.26 -9.30 -4.33
C ILE A 88 -8.47 -8.03 -4.64
N PHE A 89 -7.74 -7.54 -3.65
CA PHE A 89 -6.79 -6.44 -3.78
C PHE A 89 -5.38 -6.96 -4.07
N THR A 90 -4.77 -6.46 -5.13
CA THR A 90 -3.37 -6.76 -5.48
C THR A 90 -2.53 -5.49 -5.36
N THR A 91 -1.66 -5.43 -4.35
CA THR A 91 -1.14 -4.16 -3.81
C THR A 91 0.27 -3.83 -4.29
N SER A 92 0.62 -4.16 -5.54
CA SER A 92 1.91 -3.81 -6.13
C SER A 92 1.83 -3.70 -7.64
N PHE A 93 2.61 -2.78 -8.23
CA PHE A 93 2.57 -2.48 -9.65
C PHE A 93 2.77 -3.73 -10.53
N GLY A 94 3.74 -4.59 -10.21
CA GLY A 94 4.03 -5.78 -11.02
C GLY A 94 2.97 -6.88 -10.96
N PHE A 95 1.95 -6.75 -10.11
CA PHE A 95 0.78 -7.61 -10.12
C PHE A 95 -0.22 -7.28 -11.23
N MET A 96 -0.01 -6.22 -12.02
CA MET A 96 -0.96 -5.77 -13.05
C MET A 96 -1.32 -6.87 -14.06
N ASN A 97 -0.30 -7.49 -14.68
CA ASN A 97 -0.53 -8.52 -15.70
C ASN A 97 -1.09 -9.83 -15.11
N PRO A 98 -0.56 -10.34 -13.98
CA PRO A 98 -1.20 -11.43 -13.24
C PRO A 98 -2.67 -11.18 -12.91
N THR A 99 -2.99 -10.00 -12.36
CA THR A 99 -4.36 -9.64 -11.96
C THR A 99 -5.28 -9.61 -13.17
N ALA A 100 -4.87 -8.99 -14.27
CA ALA A 100 -5.65 -8.95 -15.50
C ALA A 100 -5.93 -10.34 -16.09
N ARG A 101 -4.96 -11.27 -16.01
CA ARG A 101 -5.15 -12.65 -16.47
C ARG A 101 -6.13 -13.41 -15.57
N VAL A 102 -5.98 -13.32 -14.26
CA VAL A 102 -6.90 -14.01 -13.33
C VAL A 102 -8.30 -13.40 -13.39
N ALA A 103 -8.42 -12.07 -13.51
CA ALA A 103 -9.72 -11.41 -13.65
C ALA A 103 -10.52 -11.93 -14.85
N ALA A 104 -9.86 -12.21 -15.98
CA ALA A 104 -10.49 -12.79 -17.15
C ALA A 104 -11.00 -14.22 -16.94
N ASP A 105 -10.36 -15.00 -16.05
CA ASP A 105 -10.74 -16.37 -15.72
C ASP A 105 -11.87 -16.45 -14.67
N TYR A 106 -12.12 -15.36 -13.94
CA TYR A 106 -13.09 -15.27 -12.83
C TYR A 106 -14.01 -14.05 -12.98
N PRO A 107 -14.88 -14.01 -14.00
CA PRO A 107 -15.73 -12.85 -14.29
C PRO A 107 -16.77 -12.55 -13.20
N ASP A 108 -17.03 -13.49 -12.29
CA ASP A 108 -17.91 -13.34 -11.13
C ASP A 108 -17.22 -12.70 -9.91
N LYS A 109 -15.91 -12.49 -9.96
CA LYS A 109 -15.09 -11.92 -8.87
C LYS A 109 -14.62 -10.53 -9.22
N THR A 110 -14.51 -9.66 -8.22
CA THR A 110 -14.00 -8.28 -8.38
C THR A 110 -12.52 -8.21 -8.02
N PHE A 111 -11.73 -7.50 -8.82
CA PHE A 111 -10.30 -7.29 -8.61
C PHE A 111 -10.00 -5.81 -8.54
N MET A 112 -9.12 -5.42 -7.61
CA MET A 112 -8.62 -4.06 -7.47
C MET A 112 -7.10 -4.07 -7.49
N HIS A 113 -6.50 -3.48 -8.53
CA HIS A 113 -5.05 -3.45 -8.70
C HIS A 113 -4.47 -2.08 -8.31
N ALA A 114 -3.48 -2.07 -7.43
CA ALA A 114 -2.78 -0.86 -7.03
C ALA A 114 -1.84 -0.36 -8.14
N THR A 115 -1.93 0.93 -8.44
CA THR A 115 -1.00 1.75 -9.24
C THR A 115 -0.86 1.41 -10.72
N GLY A 116 -1.43 0.29 -11.17
CA GLY A 116 -1.52 -0.06 -12.59
C GLY A 116 -2.59 0.71 -13.36
N TYR A 117 -2.71 0.34 -14.64
CA TYR A 117 -3.55 1.05 -15.61
C TYR A 117 -4.42 0.12 -16.48
N LYS A 118 -4.33 -1.20 -16.30
CA LYS A 118 -5.21 -2.16 -16.99
C LYS A 118 -6.52 -2.29 -16.22
N GLN A 119 -7.62 -2.15 -16.93
CA GLN A 119 -8.97 -2.28 -16.40
C GLN A 119 -9.78 -3.28 -17.24
N ALA A 120 -10.82 -3.84 -16.62
CA ALA A 120 -11.85 -4.66 -17.24
C ALA A 120 -13.16 -4.51 -16.43
N ASP A 121 -14.26 -5.11 -16.89
CA ASP A 121 -15.56 -5.00 -16.22
C ASP A 121 -15.51 -5.40 -14.73
N ASN A 122 -14.64 -6.34 -14.38
CA ASN A 122 -14.41 -6.82 -13.03
C ASN A 122 -13.00 -6.50 -12.48
N LEU A 123 -12.25 -5.60 -13.13
CA LEU A 123 -10.91 -5.18 -12.70
C LEU A 123 -10.83 -3.66 -12.66
N GLY A 124 -10.84 -3.11 -11.44
CA GLY A 124 -10.55 -1.71 -11.17
C GLY A 124 -9.08 -1.46 -10.82
N THR A 125 -8.69 -0.20 -10.87
CA THR A 125 -7.36 0.27 -10.45
C THR A 125 -7.50 1.39 -9.43
N TYR A 126 -6.58 1.46 -8.47
CA TYR A 126 -6.54 2.54 -7.48
C TYR A 126 -5.09 2.98 -7.26
N LEU A 127 -4.87 4.26 -6.98
CA LEU A 127 -3.56 4.79 -6.63
C LEU A 127 -3.70 5.94 -5.62
N SER A 128 -2.67 6.14 -4.82
CA SER A 128 -2.51 7.37 -4.04
C SER A 128 -1.86 8.46 -4.91
N VAL A 129 -2.23 9.71 -4.66
CA VAL A 129 -1.65 10.90 -5.33
C VAL A 129 -0.34 11.31 -4.64
N THR A 130 0.58 10.33 -4.49
CA THR A 130 1.80 10.47 -3.67
C THR A 130 2.68 11.65 -4.07
N TYR A 131 2.69 12.00 -5.37
CA TYR A 131 3.49 13.10 -5.90
C TYR A 131 3.16 14.47 -5.28
N GLU A 132 1.96 14.69 -4.74
CA GLU A 132 1.64 15.91 -3.98
C GLU A 132 2.44 15.97 -2.67
N GLY A 133 2.44 14.86 -1.92
CA GLY A 133 3.27 14.71 -0.72
C GLY A 133 4.77 14.79 -1.05
N ARG A 134 5.20 14.25 -2.19
CA ARG A 134 6.59 14.35 -2.66
C ARG A 134 7.02 15.76 -2.99
N TYR A 135 6.14 16.60 -3.52
CA TYR A 135 6.46 18.01 -3.73
C TYR A 135 6.74 18.71 -2.39
N VAL A 136 5.95 18.41 -1.36
CA VAL A 136 6.18 18.88 0.01
C VAL A 136 7.49 18.31 0.57
N THR A 137 7.76 17.01 0.37
CA THR A 137 9.04 16.37 0.70
C THR A 137 10.21 17.14 0.09
N GLY A 138 10.14 17.44 -1.20
CA GLY A 138 11.15 18.20 -1.92
C GLY A 138 11.36 19.58 -1.31
N THR A 139 10.27 20.30 -1.07
CA THR A 139 10.31 21.64 -0.45
C THR A 139 10.99 21.60 0.91
N ALA A 140 10.62 20.65 1.78
CA ALA A 140 11.27 20.48 3.08
C ALA A 140 12.76 20.15 2.93
N ALA A 141 13.11 19.20 2.05
CA ALA A 141 14.49 18.81 1.79
C ALA A 141 15.35 19.96 1.28
N GLY A 142 14.82 20.78 0.35
CA GLY A 142 15.51 21.96 -0.18
C GLY A 142 15.71 23.08 0.85
N LEU A 143 14.86 23.16 1.88
CA LEU A 143 15.00 24.13 2.97
C LEU A 143 16.06 23.73 4.02
N VAL A 144 16.28 22.42 4.22
CA VAL A 144 17.16 21.91 5.29
C VAL A 144 18.51 21.40 4.81
N THR A 145 18.67 21.14 3.50
CA THR A 145 19.96 20.74 2.94
C THR A 145 20.99 21.86 3.11
N GLU A 146 22.17 21.50 3.59
CA GLU A 146 23.34 22.36 3.72
C GLU A 146 24.34 22.13 2.57
N SER A 147 24.28 20.97 1.90
CA SER A 147 25.16 20.60 0.79
C SER A 147 24.59 20.89 -0.60
N ASP A 148 23.39 21.47 -0.67
CA ASP A 148 22.59 21.63 -1.89
C ASP A 148 22.38 20.32 -2.65
N THR A 149 22.56 19.16 -2.01
CA THR A 149 22.49 17.85 -2.67
C THR A 149 21.62 16.89 -1.87
N ILE A 150 20.47 16.54 -2.45
CA ILE A 150 19.54 15.55 -1.89
C ILE A 150 19.68 14.20 -2.60
N GLY A 151 19.40 13.12 -1.88
CA GLY A 151 19.50 11.75 -2.37
C GLY A 151 18.13 11.11 -2.52
N TYR A 152 17.95 10.36 -3.60
CA TYR A 152 16.73 9.60 -3.87
C TYR A 152 17.06 8.13 -4.10
N ILE A 153 16.53 7.26 -3.25
CA ILE A 153 16.64 5.80 -3.39
C ILE A 153 15.39 5.31 -4.11
N ALA A 154 15.57 4.87 -5.35
CA ALA A 154 14.49 4.51 -6.25
C ALA A 154 14.41 3.01 -6.44
N SER A 155 13.19 2.47 -6.48
CA SER A 155 12.92 1.05 -6.71
C SER A 155 13.07 0.68 -8.19
N PHE A 156 12.04 0.93 -9.00
CA PHE A 156 11.98 0.62 -10.43
C PHE A 156 11.63 1.85 -11.28
N PRO A 157 12.16 1.98 -12.51
CA PRO A 157 11.92 3.13 -13.38
C PRO A 157 10.54 3.08 -14.05
N ILE A 158 9.48 3.06 -13.24
CA ILE A 158 8.09 3.05 -13.68
C ILE A 158 7.45 4.44 -13.52
N PRO A 159 6.30 4.73 -14.16
CA PRO A 159 5.69 6.06 -14.11
C PRO A 159 5.44 6.60 -12.70
N GLU A 160 5.08 5.75 -11.73
CA GLU A 160 4.92 6.13 -10.32
C GLU A 160 6.19 6.73 -9.73
N VAL A 161 7.30 5.99 -9.79
CA VAL A 161 8.59 6.41 -9.21
C VAL A 161 9.14 7.63 -9.94
N ILE A 162 9.00 7.70 -11.27
CA ILE A 162 9.48 8.85 -12.06
C ILE A 162 8.69 10.13 -11.72
N ARG A 163 7.36 10.05 -11.55
CA ARG A 163 6.57 11.21 -11.11
C ARG A 163 7.00 11.69 -9.74
N ASP A 164 7.24 10.78 -8.81
CA ASP A 164 7.61 11.10 -7.43
C ASP A 164 9.01 11.71 -7.33
N ILE A 165 9.98 11.20 -8.11
CA ILE A 165 11.31 11.80 -8.29
C ILE A 165 11.17 13.24 -8.80
N ASN A 166 10.41 13.43 -9.88
CA ASN A 166 10.24 14.75 -10.49
C ASN A 166 9.56 15.74 -9.53
N ALA A 167 8.51 15.33 -8.84
CA ALA A 167 7.82 16.17 -7.87
C ALA A 167 8.74 16.57 -6.71
N THR A 168 9.53 15.62 -6.19
CA THR A 168 10.53 15.89 -5.15
C THR A 168 11.57 16.90 -5.64
N TYR A 169 12.10 16.73 -6.85
CA TYR A 169 13.08 17.65 -7.41
C TYR A 169 12.50 19.05 -7.62
N LEU A 170 11.30 19.15 -8.19
CA LEU A 170 10.61 20.42 -8.43
C LEU A 170 10.29 21.15 -7.12
N GLY A 171 9.87 20.41 -6.08
CA GLY A 171 9.64 20.96 -4.74
C GLY A 171 10.93 21.55 -4.15
N ALA A 172 12.03 20.79 -4.18
CA ALA A 172 13.32 21.26 -3.69
C ALA A 172 13.82 22.49 -4.47
N LYS A 173 13.72 22.45 -5.80
CA LYS A 173 14.17 23.53 -6.68
C LYS A 173 13.40 24.85 -6.48
N SER A 174 12.15 24.77 -6.01
CA SER A 174 11.31 25.93 -5.77
C SER A 174 11.80 26.82 -4.62
N VAL A 175 12.54 26.26 -3.67
CA VAL A 175 13.07 26.94 -2.48
C VAL A 175 14.60 27.03 -2.48
N ASN A 176 15.27 26.13 -3.20
CA ASN A 176 16.71 26.10 -3.38
C ASN A 176 17.03 25.97 -4.88
N PRO A 177 17.28 27.10 -5.58
CA PRO A 177 17.60 27.10 -7.01
C PRO A 177 18.91 26.41 -7.38
N ASP A 178 19.80 26.09 -6.43
CA ASP A 178 21.08 25.43 -6.70
C ASP A 178 21.04 23.93 -6.41
N VAL A 179 19.93 23.43 -5.84
CA VAL A 179 19.78 22.03 -5.45
C VAL A 179 20.02 21.05 -6.61
N GLN A 180 20.76 20.00 -6.29
CA GLN A 180 21.00 18.82 -7.12
C GLN A 180 20.37 17.59 -6.47
N MET A 181 19.96 16.62 -7.29
CA MET A 181 19.45 15.34 -6.83
C MET A 181 20.30 14.19 -7.37
N LYS A 182 20.77 13.32 -6.47
CA LYS A 182 21.45 12.07 -6.82
C LYS A 182 20.50 10.90 -6.64
N ILE A 183 20.40 10.04 -7.65
CA ILE A 183 19.45 8.92 -7.66
C ILE A 183 20.24 7.61 -7.68
N VAL A 184 19.86 6.68 -6.80
CA VAL A 184 20.34 5.29 -6.81
C VAL A 184 19.16 4.36 -7.05
N TRP A 185 19.25 3.52 -8.07
CA TRP A 185 18.25 2.51 -8.39
C TRP A 185 18.59 1.17 -7.73
N VAL A 186 17.76 0.71 -6.79
CA VAL A 186 17.97 -0.57 -6.08
C VAL A 186 17.33 -1.78 -6.79
N ASN A 187 16.42 -1.53 -7.75
CA ASN A 187 15.72 -2.55 -8.55
C ASN A 187 14.96 -3.58 -7.70
N THR A 188 14.35 -3.11 -6.61
CA THR A 188 13.47 -3.86 -5.72
C THR A 188 12.59 -2.87 -4.94
N TRP A 189 11.40 -3.30 -4.53
CA TRP A 189 10.54 -2.52 -3.62
C TRP A 189 11.04 -2.61 -2.17
N PHE A 190 11.45 -3.81 -1.76
CA PHE A 190 11.85 -4.11 -0.38
C PHE A 190 13.12 -4.97 -0.36
N ASP A 191 14.20 -4.40 0.19
CA ASP A 191 15.46 -5.08 0.52
C ASP A 191 16.22 -4.16 1.50
N PRO A 192 15.95 -4.26 2.81
CA PRO A 192 16.51 -3.35 3.81
C PRO A 192 18.03 -3.22 3.77
N ALA A 193 18.74 -4.27 3.35
CA ALA A 193 20.20 -4.25 3.20
C ALA A 193 20.60 -3.35 2.02
N LYS A 194 20.05 -3.57 0.82
CA LYS A 194 20.34 -2.71 -0.35
C LYS A 194 19.87 -1.28 -0.15
N GLU A 195 18.75 -1.08 0.54
CA GLU A 195 18.23 0.23 0.88
C GLU A 195 19.20 1.01 1.78
N ALA A 196 19.72 0.37 2.83
CA ALA A 196 20.74 0.97 3.69
C ALA A 196 22.06 1.24 2.94
N ASP A 197 22.51 0.31 2.10
CA ASP A 197 23.73 0.48 1.29
C ASP A 197 23.59 1.64 0.30
N ALA A 198 22.43 1.80 -0.34
CA ALA A 198 22.13 2.93 -1.21
C ALA A 198 22.15 4.26 -0.44
N ALA A 199 21.55 4.31 0.75
CA ALA A 199 21.59 5.49 1.61
C ALA A 199 23.03 5.87 2.00
N ASN A 200 23.82 4.89 2.45
CA ASN A 200 25.22 5.12 2.79
C ASN A 200 26.04 5.61 1.59
N THR A 201 25.84 5.02 0.42
CA THR A 201 26.50 5.44 -0.83
C THR A 201 26.16 6.88 -1.19
N LEU A 202 24.90 7.30 -1.08
CA LEU A 202 24.49 8.67 -1.33
C LEU A 202 25.14 9.64 -0.34
N MET A 203 25.14 9.30 0.96
CA MET A 203 25.76 10.13 1.99
C MET A 203 27.29 10.23 1.83
N ASP A 204 27.97 9.16 1.40
CA ASP A 204 29.40 9.19 1.05
C ASP A 204 29.71 10.11 -0.13
N GLN A 205 28.71 10.36 -0.98
CA GLN A 205 28.78 11.31 -2.09
C GLN A 205 28.35 12.73 -1.71
N GLY A 206 28.21 13.03 -0.41
CA GLY A 206 27.91 14.37 0.09
C GLY A 206 26.43 14.72 0.21
N VAL A 207 25.52 13.75 0.04
CA VAL A 207 24.09 13.95 0.31
C VAL A 207 23.84 14.12 1.81
N ASP A 208 22.99 15.05 2.19
CA ASP A 208 22.58 15.28 3.58
C ASP A 208 21.08 15.14 3.87
N VAL A 209 20.25 14.93 2.83
CA VAL A 209 18.84 14.55 2.96
C VAL A 209 18.54 13.32 2.11
N ILE A 210 18.02 12.26 2.74
CA ILE A 210 17.68 10.98 2.09
C ILE A 210 16.16 10.86 1.91
N VAL A 211 15.73 10.71 0.66
CA VAL A 211 14.36 10.40 0.25
C VAL A 211 14.35 9.00 -0.38
N GLN A 212 13.26 8.25 -0.22
CA GLN A 212 13.13 6.90 -0.74
C GLN A 212 11.78 6.62 -1.40
N HIS A 213 11.78 5.68 -2.34
CA HIS A 213 10.61 4.98 -2.88
C HIS A 213 10.80 3.46 -2.80
N THR A 214 11.35 3.02 -1.67
CA THR A 214 11.44 1.64 -1.22
C THR A 214 10.68 1.50 0.09
N ASP A 215 10.45 0.28 0.56
CA ASP A 215 9.34 0.04 1.50
C ASP A 215 9.76 0.02 2.97
N SER A 216 11.05 -0.02 3.31
CA SER A 216 11.53 -0.20 4.69
C SER A 216 12.01 1.09 5.35
N PRO A 217 12.11 1.18 6.70
CA PRO A 217 12.72 2.32 7.38
C PRO A 217 14.27 2.33 7.29
N ALA A 218 14.90 1.41 6.57
CA ALA A 218 16.35 1.24 6.59
C ALA A 218 17.14 2.48 6.13
N PRO A 219 16.74 3.22 5.07
CA PRO A 219 17.40 4.46 4.69
C PRO A 219 17.32 5.55 5.75
N LEU A 220 16.16 5.71 6.40
CA LEU A 220 15.96 6.66 7.48
C LEU A 220 16.84 6.32 8.71
N LEU A 221 16.93 5.05 9.06
CA LEU A 221 17.84 4.56 10.11
C LEU A 221 19.31 4.79 9.75
N ALA A 222 19.69 4.64 8.49
CA ALA A 222 21.04 4.93 8.01
C ALA A 222 21.36 6.44 8.10
N ALA A 223 20.43 7.29 7.68
CA ALA A 223 20.56 8.74 7.77
C ALA A 223 20.79 9.19 9.22
N LYS A 224 20.00 8.66 10.17
CA LYS A 224 20.18 8.90 11.61
C LYS A 224 21.58 8.60 12.11
N LYS A 225 22.14 7.44 11.74
CA LYS A 225 23.48 7.01 12.17
C LYS A 225 24.60 7.95 11.71
N ARG A 226 24.31 8.84 10.76
CA ARG A 226 25.27 9.77 10.17
C ARG A 226 24.86 11.23 10.37
N ASP A 227 23.93 11.49 11.30
CA ASP A 227 23.40 12.81 11.61
C ASP A 227 22.88 13.54 10.36
N LYS A 228 22.25 12.78 9.44
CA LYS A 228 21.63 13.28 8.21
C LYS A 228 20.11 13.18 8.30
N TRP A 229 19.43 13.99 7.50
CA TRP A 229 17.99 13.97 7.42
C TRP A 229 17.49 12.81 6.56
N GLY A 230 16.31 12.30 6.90
CA GLY A 230 15.60 11.27 6.16
C GLY A 230 14.10 11.52 6.12
N VAL A 231 13.45 10.99 5.10
CA VAL A 231 12.00 11.11 4.90
C VAL A 231 11.37 9.72 4.93
N GLY A 232 10.35 9.55 5.77
CA GLY A 232 9.61 8.31 5.84
C GLY A 232 8.72 8.07 4.62
N GLN A 233 8.50 6.81 4.30
CA GLN A 233 7.78 6.37 3.11
C GLN A 233 6.58 5.51 3.48
N ALA A 234 5.43 5.81 2.88
CA ALA A 234 4.12 5.18 3.07
C ALA A 234 3.55 5.28 4.49
N SER A 235 4.34 5.14 5.55
CA SER A 235 3.92 5.21 6.95
C SER A 235 4.64 6.33 7.71
N ASP A 236 4.12 6.69 8.89
CA ASP A 236 4.85 7.53 9.84
C ASP A 236 6.01 6.72 10.45
N MET A 237 7.23 7.06 10.01
CA MET A 237 8.46 6.40 10.41
C MET A 237 9.24 7.18 11.49
N SER A 238 8.66 8.23 12.07
CA SER A 238 9.32 9.09 13.05
C SER A 238 9.88 8.32 14.24
N HIS A 239 9.16 7.30 14.72
CA HIS A 239 9.60 6.48 15.86
C HIS A 239 10.88 5.68 15.61
N PHE A 240 11.23 5.38 14.35
CA PHE A 240 12.50 4.71 14.03
C PHE A 240 13.70 5.65 14.17
N ALA A 241 13.53 6.93 13.82
CA ALA A 241 14.61 7.90 13.81
C ALA A 241 14.13 9.33 14.10
N PRO A 242 13.69 9.63 15.33
CA PRO A 242 13.02 10.89 15.65
C PRO A 242 13.90 12.13 15.43
N GLU A 243 15.23 11.98 15.52
CA GLU A 243 16.19 13.06 15.33
C GLU A 243 16.53 13.33 13.85
N ALA A 244 16.27 12.37 12.97
CA ALA A 244 16.58 12.44 11.54
C ALA A 244 15.34 12.55 10.66
N HIS A 245 14.16 12.25 11.19
CA HIS A 245 12.90 12.27 10.44
C HIS A 245 12.42 13.70 10.20
N LEU A 246 12.31 14.08 8.92
CA LEU A 246 11.75 15.38 8.53
C LEU A 246 10.22 15.34 8.48
N LEU A 247 9.70 14.35 7.76
CA LEU A 247 8.27 14.08 7.56
C LEU A 247 8.10 12.69 6.96
N SER A 248 6.85 12.24 6.83
CA SER A 248 6.47 11.07 6.04
C SER A 248 5.39 11.44 5.03
N VAL A 249 5.45 10.84 3.84
CA VAL A 249 4.27 10.78 2.96
C VAL A 249 3.49 9.54 3.35
N VAL A 250 2.36 9.74 4.04
CA VAL A 250 1.54 8.65 4.60
C VAL A 250 0.44 8.25 3.63
N ASN A 251 0.28 6.95 3.41
CA ASN A 251 -0.79 6.37 2.60
C ASN A 251 -1.90 5.88 3.53
N ASP A 252 -3.05 6.56 3.48
CA ASP A 252 -4.30 6.12 4.12
C ASP A 252 -5.19 5.50 3.04
N TRP A 253 -5.37 4.18 3.08
CA TRP A 253 -5.95 3.38 2.00
C TRP A 253 -7.44 3.10 2.20
#